data_AF-A0A520I2K5-F1
#
_entry.id   AF-A0A520I2K5-F1
#
_cell.length_a   1.000
_cell.length_b   1.000
_cell.length_c   1.000
_cell.angle_alpha   90.00
_cell.angle_beta   90.00
_cell.angle_gamma   90.00
#
_symmetry.space_group_name_H-M   'P 1'
#
loop_
_entity.id
_entity.type
_entity.pdbx_description
1 polymer ?
#
loop_
_entity_poly.entity_id
_entity_poly.type
_entity_poly.pdbx_seq_one_letter_code
_entity_poly.pdbx_strand_id
1 'polypeptide(L)'
;MNLNNLENLKSEMKALGFSKELQEKMEENMKANLPEFVLKDQVNGHKGQIDLNLYFKQSGQSENYYLNKYDVALNEGKPLEAGQKYLVISPSDTPGKNNVFKRENVAEAIEVFKKHTGNAELAVGKDAAHKTKLAIMEEGKINYV
;
A
#
# COMPACT_ATOMS: atom_id res chain seq x y z
N MET A 1 6.16 16.76 19.35
CA MET A 1 4.81 16.65 18.76
C MET A 1 3.81 17.47 19.55
N ASN A 2 2.84 18.09 18.86
CA ASN A 2 1.76 18.85 19.50
C ASN A 2 0.61 17.93 19.95
N LEU A 3 0.34 17.83 21.25
CA LEU A 3 -0.70 16.97 21.83
C LEU A 3 -2.13 17.38 21.44
N ASN A 4 -2.40 18.69 21.33
CA ASN A 4 -3.71 19.17 20.90
C ASN A 4 -3.98 18.78 19.44
N ASN A 5 -2.96 18.86 18.59
CA ASN A 5 -3.05 18.40 17.20
C ASN A 5 -3.25 16.88 17.10
N LEU A 6 -2.57 16.10 17.94
CA LEU A 6 -2.79 14.64 18.02
C LEU A 6 -4.25 14.29 18.37
N GLU A 7 -4.82 14.91 19.40
CA GLU A 7 -6.21 14.64 19.80
C GLU A 7 -7.23 15.10 18.75
N ASN A 8 -6.95 16.21 18.05
CA ASN A 8 -7.76 16.65 16.91
C ASN A 8 -7.71 15.64 15.76
N LEU A 9 -6.52 15.15 15.39
CA LEU A 9 -6.37 14.15 14.32
C LEU A 9 -7.01 12.82 14.68
N LYS A 10 -6.91 12.35 15.93
CA LYS A 10 -7.64 11.16 16.38
C LYS A 10 -9.16 11.34 16.25
N SER A 11 -9.66 12.50 16.64
CA SER A 11 -11.08 12.85 16.52
C SER A 11 -11.53 12.88 15.06
N GLU A 12 -10.72 13.44 14.17
CA GLU A 12 -10.94 13.44 12.72
C GLU A 12 -10.95 12.02 12.16
N MET A 13 -9.95 11.20 12.47
CA MET A 13 -9.88 9.82 12.02
C MET A 13 -11.08 8.99 12.48
N LYS A 14 -11.52 9.20 13.73
CA LYS A 14 -12.73 8.57 14.26
C LYS A 14 -13.98 9.04 13.52
N ALA A 15 -14.11 10.33 13.23
CA ALA A 15 -15.25 10.88 12.49
C ALA A 15 -15.31 10.34 11.04
N LEU A 16 -14.16 10.08 10.43
CA LEU A 16 -14.03 9.45 9.11
C LEU A 16 -14.24 7.91 9.15
N GLY A 17 -14.40 7.33 10.34
CA GLY A 17 -14.70 5.91 10.52
C GLY A 17 -13.49 4.98 10.48
N PHE A 18 -12.26 5.51 10.57
CA PHE A 18 -11.06 4.67 10.61
C PHE A 18 -10.94 3.90 11.92
N SER A 19 -10.35 2.69 11.83
CA SER A 19 -10.19 1.78 12.96
C SER A 19 -9.31 2.37 14.07
N LYS A 20 -9.49 1.87 15.30
CA LYS A 20 -8.65 2.26 16.44
C LYS A 20 -7.18 1.88 16.21
N GLU A 21 -6.93 0.75 15.56
CA GLU A 21 -5.58 0.31 15.21
C GLU A 21 -4.88 1.31 14.27
N LEU A 22 -5.60 1.85 13.28
CA LEU A 22 -5.04 2.86 12.37
C LEU A 22 -4.72 4.17 13.11
N GLN A 23 -5.58 4.57 14.06
CA GLN A 23 -5.36 5.74 14.93
C GLN A 23 -4.13 5.55 15.84
N GLU A 24 -3.93 4.35 16.38
CA GLU A 24 -2.75 4.01 17.19
C GLU A 24 -1.47 4.08 16.36
N LYS A 25 -1.48 3.51 15.14
CA LYS A 25 -0.35 3.63 14.19
C LYS A 25 -0.05 5.08 13.81
N MET A 26 -1.08 5.92 13.63
CA MET A 26 -0.87 7.35 13.40
C MET A 26 -0.14 7.99 14.59
N GLU A 27 -0.63 7.75 15.80
CA GLU A 27 -0.04 8.30 17.03
C GLU A 27 1.42 7.84 17.22
N GLU A 28 1.72 6.57 16.96
CA GLU A 28 3.09 6.03 17.01
C GLU A 28 4.03 6.76 16.04
N ASN A 29 3.61 6.96 14.80
CA ASN A 29 4.42 7.68 13.80
C ASN A 29 4.62 9.16 14.18
N MET A 30 3.60 9.81 14.74
CA MET A 30 3.73 11.18 15.27
C MET A 30 4.66 11.25 16.48
N LYS A 31 4.59 10.28 17.41
CA LYS A 31 5.50 10.19 18.56
C LYS A 31 6.95 9.97 18.15
N ALA A 32 7.15 9.21 17.07
CA ALA A 32 8.46 9.03 16.45
C ALA A 32 8.96 10.28 15.71
N ASN A 33 8.16 11.35 15.63
CA ASN A 33 8.45 12.59 14.91
C ASN A 33 8.84 12.36 13.45
N LEU A 34 8.18 11.41 12.77
CA LEU A 34 8.41 11.18 11.35
C LEU A 34 7.85 12.35 10.54
N PRO A 35 8.66 13.08 9.76
CA PRO A 35 8.18 14.28 9.06
C PRO A 35 7.08 13.98 8.05
N GLU A 36 7.09 12.78 7.46
CA GLU A 36 6.08 12.28 6.53
C GLU A 36 5.89 10.78 6.74
N PHE A 37 4.66 10.29 6.67
CA PHE A 37 4.35 8.87 6.72
C PHE A 37 3.03 8.54 6.01
N VAL A 38 2.86 7.27 5.63
CA VAL A 38 1.65 6.77 4.97
C VAL A 38 1.05 5.65 5.80
N LEU A 39 -0.21 5.80 6.17
CA LEU A 39 -0.98 4.71 6.77
C LEU A 39 -1.80 4.02 5.69
N LYS A 40 -1.82 2.69 5.74
CA LYS A 40 -2.57 1.87 4.79
C LYS A 40 -3.71 1.18 5.51
N ASP A 41 -4.87 1.17 4.88
CA ASP A 41 -6.04 0.46 5.38
C ASP A 41 -6.76 -0.26 4.24
N GLN A 42 -7.51 -1.31 4.59
CA GLN A 42 -8.26 -2.13 3.65
C GLN A 42 -9.65 -2.34 4.21
N VAL A 43 -10.66 -1.91 3.46
CA VAL A 43 -12.06 -2.08 3.84
C VAL A 43 -12.81 -2.85 2.77
N ASN A 44 -13.69 -3.76 3.20
CA ASN A 44 -14.57 -4.46 2.28
C ASN A 44 -15.66 -3.50 1.79
N GLY A 45 -15.61 -3.16 0.51
CA GLY A 45 -16.67 -2.43 -0.17
C GLY A 45 -17.78 -3.36 -0.68
N HIS A 46 -18.85 -2.77 -1.20
CA HIS A 46 -19.98 -3.52 -1.74
C HIS A 46 -19.61 -4.33 -3.00
N LYS A 47 -18.63 -3.86 -3.78
CA LYS A 47 -18.21 -4.46 -5.07
C LYS A 47 -16.75 -4.91 -5.08
N GLY A 48 -16.22 -5.29 -3.91
CA GLY A 48 -14.83 -5.74 -3.78
C GLY A 48 -14.08 -4.98 -2.71
N GLN A 49 -12.77 -5.02 -2.77
CA GLN A 49 -11.89 -4.47 -1.75
C GLN A 49 -11.56 -3.01 -2.05
N ILE A 50 -11.67 -2.14 -1.05
CA ILE A 50 -11.21 -0.76 -1.13
C ILE A 50 -9.88 -0.66 -0.39
N ASP A 51 -8.83 -0.33 -1.12
CA ASP A 51 -7.52 -0.05 -0.53
C ASP A 51 -7.35 1.46 -0.35
N LEU A 52 -6.91 1.86 0.84
CA LEU A 52 -6.74 3.25 1.26
C LEU A 52 -5.29 3.53 1.60
N ASN A 53 -4.75 4.62 1.08
CA ASN A 53 -3.46 5.18 1.48
C ASN A 53 -3.68 6.60 2.02
N LEU A 54 -3.36 6.82 3.30
CA LEU A 54 -3.52 8.10 3.99
C LEU A 54 -2.15 8.74 4.22
N TYR A 55 -1.90 9.88 3.60
CA TYR A 55 -0.60 10.56 3.60
C TYR A 55 -0.60 11.66 4.65
N PHE A 56 0.21 11.47 5.69
CA PHE A 56 0.41 12.42 6.76
C PHE A 56 1.72 13.16 6.61
N LYS A 57 1.71 14.45 6.93
CA LYS A 57 2.89 15.30 6.89
C LYS A 57 2.90 16.29 8.05
N GLN A 58 4.06 16.44 8.67
CA GLN A 58 4.33 17.48 9.64
C GLN A 58 4.51 18.83 8.94
N SER A 59 3.98 19.89 9.55
CA SER A 59 4.24 21.27 9.16
C SER A 59 5.74 21.58 9.20
N GLY A 60 6.24 22.29 8.19
CA GLY A 60 7.60 22.85 8.22
C GLY A 60 7.77 24.02 9.19
N GLN A 61 6.67 24.53 9.78
CA GLN A 61 6.66 25.72 10.63
C GLN A 61 6.16 25.45 12.05
N SER A 62 5.68 24.23 12.33
CA SER A 62 5.14 23.87 13.65
C SER A 62 5.22 22.36 13.90
N GLU A 63 4.89 21.93 15.11
CA GLU A 63 4.81 20.52 15.47
C GLU A 63 3.48 19.85 15.07
N ASN A 64 2.67 20.50 14.24
CA ASN A 64 1.38 19.98 13.80
C ASN A 64 1.55 19.04 12.62
N TYR A 65 0.73 18.01 12.60
CA TYR A 65 0.57 17.05 11.52
C TYR A 65 -0.78 17.25 10.84
N TYR A 66 -0.83 16.87 9.56
CA TYR A 66 -2.02 16.97 8.73
C TYR A 66 -2.15 15.72 7.86
N LEU A 67 -3.37 15.21 7.71
CA LEU A 67 -3.73 14.33 6.60
C LEU A 67 -3.78 15.18 5.33
N ASN A 68 -2.68 15.18 4.57
CA ASN A 68 -2.49 16.11 3.45
C ASN A 68 -3.10 15.58 2.15
N LYS A 69 -3.07 14.26 1.96
CA LYS A 69 -3.59 13.58 0.78
C LYS A 69 -4.12 12.20 1.18
N TYR A 70 -5.08 11.69 0.44
CA TYR A 70 -5.41 10.27 0.45
C TYR A 70 -5.57 9.75 -0.97
N ASP A 71 -5.26 8.47 -1.17
CA ASP A 71 -5.54 7.74 -2.39
C ASP A 71 -6.51 6.59 -2.06
N VAL A 72 -7.49 6.39 -2.94
CA VAL A 72 -8.50 5.33 -2.82
C VAL A 72 -8.48 4.50 -4.10
N ALA A 73 -8.35 3.18 -3.96
CA ALA A 73 -8.46 2.26 -5.08
C ALA A 73 -9.56 1.23 -4.79
N LEU A 74 -10.52 1.10 -5.70
CA LEU A 74 -11.48 0.00 -5.69
C LEU A 74 -10.92 -1.14 -6.53
N ASN A 75 -10.75 -2.29 -5.89
CA ASN A 75 -10.42 -3.55 -6.53
C ASN A 75 -11.68 -4.41 -6.61
N GLU A 76 -12.24 -4.54 -7.81
CA GLU A 76 -13.40 -5.41 -8.08
C GLU A 76 -13.00 -6.89 -8.26
N GLY A 77 -11.71 -7.20 -8.18
CA GLY A 77 -11.19 -8.56 -8.21
C GLY A 77 -11.46 -9.33 -6.92
N LYS A 78 -11.05 -10.60 -6.89
CA LYS A 78 -11.10 -11.40 -5.67
C LYS A 78 -10.18 -10.76 -4.60
N PRO A 79 -10.67 -10.54 -3.37
CA PRO A 79 -9.84 -10.08 -2.27
C PRO A 79 -8.66 -11.03 -2.01
N LEU A 80 -7.58 -10.51 -1.44
CA LEU A 80 -6.47 -11.34 -1.00
C LEU A 80 -6.93 -12.28 0.11
N GLU A 81 -6.58 -13.57 0.01
CA GLU A 81 -6.76 -14.49 1.13
C GLU A 81 -5.77 -14.17 2.26
N ALA A 82 -6.06 -14.65 3.47
CA ALA A 82 -5.19 -14.45 4.62
C ALA A 82 -3.73 -14.86 4.33
N GLY A 83 -2.81 -13.90 4.49
CA GLY A 83 -1.38 -14.09 4.25
C GLY A 83 -0.94 -13.99 2.80
N GLN A 84 -1.84 -13.79 1.85
CA GLN A 84 -1.47 -13.46 0.47
C GLN A 84 -1.03 -12.01 0.35
N LYS A 85 -0.15 -11.76 -0.62
CA LYS A 85 0.28 -10.42 -1.05
C LYS A 85 0.32 -10.37 -2.56
N TYR A 86 0.28 -9.17 -3.13
CA TYR A 86 0.67 -8.94 -4.50
C TYR A 86 2.19 -9.05 -4.62
N LEU A 87 2.65 -9.74 -5.65
CA LEU A 87 4.05 -10.02 -5.92
C LEU A 87 4.39 -9.43 -7.29
N VAL A 88 5.38 -8.55 -7.33
CA VAL A 88 6.03 -8.15 -8.57
C VAL A 88 7.37 -8.87 -8.62
N ILE A 89 7.52 -9.75 -9.60
CA ILE A 89 8.68 -10.63 -9.73
C ILE A 89 9.43 -10.24 -10.99
N SER A 90 10.73 -9.97 -10.88
CA SER A 90 11.57 -9.62 -12.02
C SER A 90 12.91 -10.34 -11.97
N PRO A 91 13.58 -10.54 -13.12
CA PRO A 91 14.95 -11.05 -13.15
C PRO A 91 15.87 -10.19 -12.29
N SER A 92 16.80 -10.83 -11.57
CA SER A 92 17.88 -10.13 -10.87
C SER A 92 19.19 -10.24 -11.64
N ASP A 93 20.20 -9.46 -11.25
CA ASP A 93 21.55 -9.55 -11.82
C ASP A 93 22.23 -10.89 -11.50
N THR A 94 21.72 -11.65 -10.53
CA THR A 94 22.22 -12.99 -10.20
C THR A 94 21.48 -14.06 -11.01
N PRO A 95 22.18 -14.85 -11.84
CA PRO A 95 21.56 -15.91 -12.62
C PRO A 95 20.76 -16.88 -11.73
N GLY A 96 19.53 -17.19 -12.15
CA GLY A 96 18.63 -18.11 -11.43
C GLY A 96 17.96 -17.51 -10.20
N LYS A 97 18.17 -16.22 -9.89
CA LYS A 97 17.44 -15.51 -8.83
C LYS A 97 16.54 -14.42 -9.41
N ASN A 98 15.40 -14.22 -8.76
CA ASN A 98 14.47 -13.14 -9.06
C ASN A 98 14.39 -12.16 -7.90
N ASN A 99 14.22 -10.89 -8.23
CA ASN A 99 13.73 -9.89 -7.29
C ASN A 99 12.24 -10.11 -7.06
N VAL A 100 11.80 -10.02 -5.81
CA VAL A 100 10.39 -10.19 -5.43
C VAL A 100 9.96 -9.03 -4.56
N PHE A 101 9.14 -8.15 -5.11
CA PHE A 101 8.56 -7.02 -4.40
C PHE A 101 7.16 -7.40 -3.93
N LYS A 102 6.96 -7.41 -2.61
CA LYS A 102 5.66 -7.68 -2.00
C LYS A 102 4.88 -6.39 -1.77
N ARG A 103 3.59 -6.37 -2.08
CA ARG A 103 2.67 -5.26 -1.86
C ARG A 103 1.35 -5.76 -1.30
N GLU A 104 0.72 -4.95 -0.47
CA GLU A 104 -0.59 -5.26 0.10
C GLU A 104 -1.74 -4.70 -0.76
N ASN A 105 -1.47 -3.58 -1.44
CA ASN A 105 -2.40 -2.89 -2.32
C ASN A 105 -2.12 -3.23 -3.80
N VAL A 106 -3.18 -3.51 -4.56
CA VAL A 106 -3.09 -3.88 -5.98
C VAL A 106 -2.60 -2.73 -6.87
N ALA A 107 -3.04 -1.50 -6.60
CA ALA A 107 -2.66 -0.31 -7.35
C ALA A 107 -1.16 -0.04 -7.23
N GLU A 108 -0.59 -0.19 -6.03
CA GLU A 108 0.86 -0.10 -5.83
C GLU A 108 1.62 -1.19 -6.57
N ALA A 109 1.11 -2.43 -6.54
CA ALA A 109 1.72 -3.54 -7.26
C ALA A 109 1.70 -3.30 -8.78
N ILE A 110 0.58 -2.80 -9.32
CA ILE A 110 0.43 -2.43 -10.72
C ILE A 110 1.38 -1.28 -11.07
N GLU A 111 1.52 -0.27 -10.22
CA GLU A 111 2.43 0.85 -10.48
C GLU A 111 3.88 0.37 -10.56
N VAL A 112 4.32 -0.45 -9.61
CA VAL A 112 5.67 -1.02 -9.60
C VAL A 112 5.88 -1.92 -10.83
N PHE A 113 4.90 -2.76 -11.16
CA PHE A 113 4.95 -3.64 -12.34
C PHE A 113 5.06 -2.84 -13.64
N LYS A 114 4.27 -1.77 -13.81
CA LYS A 114 4.28 -0.91 -15.00
C LYS A 114 5.57 -0.07 -15.13
N LYS A 115 6.21 0.27 -14.02
CA LYS A 115 7.49 1.01 -14.01
C LYS A 115 8.70 0.14 -14.35
N HIS A 116 8.56 -1.18 -14.34
CA HIS A 116 9.67 -2.07 -14.65
C HIS A 116 10.04 -1.98 -16.14
N THR A 117 11.34 -1.94 -16.42
CA THR A 117 11.86 -2.07 -17.79
C THR A 117 12.26 -3.52 -18.04
N GLY A 118 11.78 -4.12 -19.13
CA GLY A 118 12.08 -5.51 -19.47
C GLY A 118 11.05 -6.50 -18.91
N ASN A 119 11.51 -7.68 -18.50
CA ASN A 119 10.60 -8.77 -18.12
C ASN A 119 10.19 -8.66 -16.66
N ALA A 120 8.88 -8.80 -16.40
CA ALA A 120 8.33 -8.82 -15.05
C ALA A 120 7.06 -9.68 -15.00
N GLU A 121 6.69 -10.14 -13.81
CA GLU A 121 5.46 -10.88 -13.57
C GLU A 121 4.71 -10.24 -12.40
N LEU A 122 3.43 -9.95 -12.59
CA LEU A 122 2.51 -9.58 -11.53
C LEU A 122 1.73 -10.82 -11.12
N ALA A 123 1.76 -11.15 -9.84
CA ALA A 123 1.11 -12.32 -9.28
C ALA A 123 0.50 -12.03 -7.91
N VAL A 124 -0.35 -12.94 -7.44
CA VAL A 124 -0.88 -12.98 -6.08
C VAL A 124 -0.47 -14.28 -5.40
N GLY A 125 0.02 -14.23 -4.16
CA GLY A 125 0.45 -15.43 -3.46
C GLY A 125 1.11 -15.15 -2.11
N LYS A 126 1.45 -16.22 -1.39
CA LYS A 126 2.20 -16.12 -0.12
C LYS A 126 3.69 -15.84 -0.38
N ASP A 127 4.20 -16.41 -1.46
CA ASP A 127 5.58 -16.30 -1.92
C ASP A 127 5.67 -16.61 -3.42
N ALA A 128 6.88 -16.51 -3.98
CA ALA A 128 7.12 -16.70 -5.41
C ALA A 128 6.91 -18.14 -5.91
N ALA A 129 6.92 -19.14 -5.03
CA ALA A 129 6.64 -20.53 -5.36
C ALA A 129 5.13 -20.85 -5.27
N HIS A 130 4.41 -20.22 -4.33
CA HIS A 130 2.97 -20.40 -4.12
C HIS A 130 2.19 -19.17 -4.59
N LYS A 131 2.15 -18.98 -5.92
CA LYS A 131 1.54 -17.82 -6.57
C LYS A 131 0.60 -18.18 -7.72
N THR A 132 -0.36 -17.30 -7.96
CA THR A 132 -1.21 -17.26 -9.15
C THR A 132 -0.84 -16.04 -9.97
N LYS A 133 -0.52 -16.23 -11.25
CA LYS A 133 -0.15 -15.13 -12.14
C LYS A 133 -1.38 -14.31 -12.52
N LEU A 134 -1.20 -13.00 -12.62
CA LEU A 134 -2.23 -12.05 -13.05
C LEU A 134 -1.83 -11.39 -14.37
N ALA A 135 -0.55 -11.04 -14.52
CA ALA A 135 -0.02 -10.45 -15.75
C ALA A 135 1.47 -10.76 -15.90
N ILE A 136 1.94 -10.76 -17.15
CA ILE A 136 3.34 -10.92 -17.51
C ILE A 136 3.72 -9.76 -18.43
N MET A 137 4.89 -9.19 -18.19
CA MET A 137 5.53 -8.22 -19.06
C MET A 137 6.70 -8.91 -19.77
N GLU A 138 6.70 -8.88 -21.09
CA GLU A 138 7.78 -9.38 -21.94
C GLU A 138 8.14 -8.30 -22.96
N GLU A 139 9.41 -7.88 -22.97
CA GLU A 139 9.89 -6.82 -23.88
C GLU A 139 9.04 -5.52 -23.81
N GLY A 140 8.52 -5.19 -22.63
CA GLY A 140 7.68 -4.01 -22.40
C GLY A 140 6.21 -4.15 -22.85
N LYS A 141 5.81 -5.30 -23.40
CA LYS A 141 4.41 -5.62 -23.70
C LYS A 141 3.79 -6.37 -22.52
N ILE A 142 2.61 -5.92 -22.09
CA ILE A 142 1.87 -6.53 -20.97
C ILE A 142 0.81 -7.47 -21.52
N ASN A 143 0.86 -8.72 -21.07
CA ASN A 143 -0.14 -9.76 -21.32
C ASN A 143 -0.86 -10.11 -20.01
N TYR A 144 -2.19 -10.10 -20.02
CA TYR A 144 -3.03 -10.49 -18.89
C TYR A 144 -3.39 -11.98 -19.00
N VAL A 145 -3.42 -12.68 -17.86
CA VAL A 145 -3.68 -14.13 -17.77
C VAL A 145 -5.09 -14.40 -17.27
#